data_AF-A0A7X7KTP4-F1
#
_entry.id   AF-A0A7X7KTP4-F1
#
_cell.length_a   1.000
_cell.length_b   1.000
_cell.length_c   1.000
_cell.angle_alpha   90.00
_cell.angle_beta   90.00
_cell.angle_gamma   90.00
#
_symmetry.space_group_name_H-M   'P 1'
#
loop_
_entity.id
_entity.type
_entity.pdbx_description
1 polymer ?
#
loop_
_entity_poly.entity_id
_entity_poly.type
_entity_poly.pdbx_seq_one_letter_code
_entity_poly.pdbx_strand_id
1 'polypeptide(L)'
;MKRIMPFILAIGLFMLTSCSPALTQRVAKGESFELLVATDLHYLARTLHDDGEAFTKMLAAGDGRLLHYIDEITDAFVRDVILRKPEVLLISGDLTFNGEKASHQALAKKFEEIETEAGTRVYVVPGNHDIVNPRARSFRGDEVYETSSVKPREFARIYQDFGYSEATSRDKKTLSYLAAPSEDVWLLMLDTTQYVEHKGLIPTTGGKVEADTLDWILKCVSEAEEEGVQLVTVMHHNLYNHSKVLYRGYTLDNAAELRAVLAELDLNLVLSGHVHIQDIKTKDESGTLLHDIATSALSSYPVQYGVLAYKSSEGFLYSTDRVDVSGWARENAPANVDLVDFAKYAQAYFASHSYDLAYSGLADLEFYAETELVHMAETMSLLNVHYFGGTAAQVLAEVEAMPGYRLWQDEDLGFLHEYVWSMMQDVVTDHNFVRVPLQQR
;
A
#
# COMPACT_ATOMS: atom_id res chain seq x y z
N MET A 1 68.56 -37.15 -4.41
CA MET A 1 67.96 -35.95 -5.02
C MET A 1 66.57 -36.33 -5.56
N LYS A 2 65.50 -36.08 -4.79
CA LYS A 2 64.12 -36.37 -5.20
C LYS A 2 63.50 -35.11 -5.79
N ARG A 3 63.02 -35.18 -7.04
CA ARG A 3 62.28 -34.11 -7.72
C ARG A 3 60.83 -34.11 -7.24
N ILE A 4 60.34 -32.95 -6.81
CA ILE A 4 58.95 -32.69 -6.41
C ILE A 4 58.20 -32.21 -7.66
N MET A 5 57.02 -32.78 -7.89
CA MET A 5 56.06 -32.39 -8.94
C MET A 5 54.91 -31.62 -8.28
N PRO A 6 54.46 -30.46 -8.79
CA PRO A 6 53.36 -29.73 -8.18
C PRO A 6 52.02 -30.31 -8.64
N PHE A 7 51.15 -30.56 -7.66
CA PHE A 7 49.75 -30.93 -7.85
C PHE A 7 48.95 -29.63 -8.08
N ILE A 8 48.33 -29.48 -9.25
CA ILE A 8 47.37 -28.38 -9.51
C ILE A 8 46.00 -28.88 -9.06
N LEU A 9 45.48 -28.28 -7.99
CA LEU A 9 44.12 -28.51 -7.50
C LEU A 9 43.17 -27.58 -8.26
N ALA A 10 42.33 -28.14 -9.13
CA ALA A 10 41.26 -27.40 -9.78
C ALA A 10 40.09 -27.25 -8.78
N ILE A 11 39.88 -26.02 -8.29
CA ILE A 11 38.70 -25.67 -7.50
C ILE A 11 37.61 -25.25 -8.48
N GLY A 12 36.61 -26.11 -8.68
CA GLY A 12 35.39 -25.79 -9.40
C GLY A 12 34.51 -24.89 -8.54
N LEU A 13 34.31 -23.65 -8.99
CA LEU A 13 33.39 -22.70 -8.39
C LEU A 13 31.97 -23.04 -8.86
N PHE A 14 31.21 -23.78 -8.06
CA PHE A 14 29.76 -23.92 -8.27
C PHE A 14 29.10 -22.63 -7.76
N MET A 15 28.68 -21.76 -8.69
CA MET A 15 27.67 -20.73 -8.37
C MET A 15 26.32 -21.45 -8.24
N LEU A 16 25.87 -21.63 -7.00
CA LEU A 16 24.48 -21.99 -6.73
C LEU A 16 23.64 -20.73 -6.92
N THR A 17 22.97 -20.63 -8.07
CA THR A 17 21.83 -19.73 -8.23
C THR A 17 20.66 -20.37 -7.45
N SER A 18 20.27 -19.80 -6.31
CA SER A 18 19.00 -20.17 -5.67
C SER A 18 17.87 -19.58 -6.52
N CYS A 19 17.40 -20.34 -7.50
CA CYS A 19 16.03 -20.17 -7.95
C CYS A 19 15.17 -20.94 -6.96
N SER A 20 14.40 -20.23 -6.14
CA SER A 20 13.26 -20.83 -5.46
C SER A 20 12.35 -21.46 -6.52
N PRO A 21 11.88 -22.71 -6.34
CA PRO A 21 10.99 -23.33 -7.31
C PRO A 21 9.69 -22.53 -7.35
N ALA A 22 9.35 -21.95 -8.50
CA ALA A 22 8.10 -21.22 -8.69
C ALA A 22 6.91 -22.07 -8.23
N LEU A 23 5.97 -21.45 -7.50
CA LEU A 23 4.77 -22.09 -6.98
C LEU A 23 3.80 -22.34 -8.15
N THR A 24 4.02 -23.43 -8.88
CA THR A 24 3.30 -23.70 -10.15
C THR A 24 1.88 -24.24 -9.95
N GLN A 25 1.49 -24.60 -8.73
CA GLN A 25 0.18 -25.18 -8.45
C GLN A 25 -0.84 -24.09 -8.12
N ARG A 26 -1.87 -23.97 -8.96
CA ARG A 26 -3.02 -23.10 -8.75
C ARG A 26 -3.95 -23.67 -7.67
N VAL A 27 -4.66 -22.80 -6.96
CA VAL A 27 -5.80 -23.23 -6.12
C VAL A 27 -6.85 -23.89 -7.02
N ALA A 28 -7.36 -25.04 -6.62
CA ALA A 28 -8.25 -25.83 -7.46
C ALA A 28 -9.64 -25.20 -7.57
N LYS A 29 -10.35 -25.50 -8.66
CA LYS A 29 -11.72 -25.02 -8.90
C LYS A 29 -12.67 -25.37 -7.76
N GLY A 30 -13.44 -24.39 -7.34
CA GLY A 30 -14.46 -24.47 -6.30
C GLY A 30 -13.94 -24.28 -4.87
N GLU A 31 -12.62 -24.27 -4.65
CA GLU A 31 -12.04 -24.13 -3.32
C GLU A 31 -12.16 -22.70 -2.79
N SER A 32 -12.42 -22.57 -1.48
CA SER A 32 -12.37 -21.28 -0.80
C SER A 32 -10.94 -20.99 -0.37
N PHE A 33 -10.51 -19.74 -0.50
CA PHE A 33 -9.14 -19.35 -0.19
C PHE A 33 -9.07 -17.87 0.21
N GLU A 34 -7.97 -17.47 0.83
CA GLU A 34 -7.74 -16.10 1.27
C GLU A 34 -6.68 -15.40 0.41
N LEU A 35 -6.93 -14.14 0.08
CA LEU A 35 -5.92 -13.21 -0.41
C LEU A 35 -5.70 -12.15 0.66
N LEU A 36 -4.45 -11.82 0.96
CA LEU A 36 -4.12 -10.63 1.73
C LEU A 36 -3.78 -9.48 0.78
N VAL A 37 -4.11 -8.26 1.20
CA VAL A 37 -3.90 -7.03 0.43
C VAL A 37 -3.16 -6.04 1.32
N ALA A 38 -1.93 -5.68 0.94
CA ALA A 38 -1.19 -4.60 1.58
C ALA A 38 -0.78 -3.57 0.53
N THR A 39 -0.49 -2.37 0.98
CA THR A 39 -0.13 -1.25 0.11
C THR A 39 0.63 -0.21 0.91
N ASP A 40 1.35 0.67 0.20
CA ASP A 40 2.04 1.83 0.80
C ASP A 40 2.93 1.41 1.98
N LEU A 41 3.72 0.36 1.75
CA LEU A 41 4.71 -0.12 2.71
C LEU A 41 5.75 0.96 2.96
N HIS A 42 6.08 1.77 1.96
CA HIS A 42 7.09 2.83 2.06
C HIS A 42 8.38 2.35 2.72
N TYR A 43 8.78 1.11 2.39
CA TYR A 43 9.88 0.45 3.07
C TYR A 43 11.19 1.21 2.86
N LEU A 44 11.90 1.48 3.95
CA LEU A 44 13.24 2.03 3.94
C LEU A 44 14.18 1.02 4.58
N ALA A 45 15.12 0.48 3.81
CA ALA A 45 16.07 -0.50 4.35
C ALA A 45 16.89 0.11 5.49
N ARG A 46 17.08 -0.64 6.58
CA ARG A 46 17.93 -0.24 7.73
C ARG A 46 19.34 0.19 7.31
N THR A 47 19.87 -0.36 6.21
CA THR A 47 21.16 0.04 5.65
C THR A 47 21.18 1.46 5.08
N LEU A 48 20.06 2.18 5.03
CA LEU A 48 19.93 3.52 4.45
C LEU A 48 19.71 4.62 5.51
N HIS A 49 19.59 4.27 6.80
CA HIS A 49 19.57 5.25 7.89
C HIS A 49 20.34 4.74 9.12
N ASP A 50 20.74 5.63 10.01
CA ASP A 50 21.39 5.32 11.29
C ASP A 50 20.66 5.91 12.49
N ASP A 51 19.39 6.30 12.29
CA ASP A 51 18.55 6.99 13.27
C ASP A 51 19.15 8.29 13.82
N GLY A 52 20.11 8.87 13.09
CA GLY A 52 20.73 10.16 13.38
C GLY A 52 19.83 11.37 13.07
N GLU A 53 20.35 12.56 13.37
CA GLU A 53 19.63 13.84 13.28
C GLU A 53 18.99 14.09 11.90
N ALA A 54 19.66 13.74 10.81
CA ALA A 54 19.11 13.88 9.46
C ALA A 54 17.84 13.04 9.25
N PHE A 55 17.83 11.81 9.77
CA PHE A 55 16.67 10.93 9.70
C PHE A 55 15.55 11.45 10.59
N THR A 56 15.85 11.84 11.83
CA THR A 56 14.85 12.42 12.75
C THR A 56 14.19 13.68 12.18
N LYS A 57 14.95 14.57 11.54
CA LYS A 57 14.40 15.74 10.85
C LYS A 57 13.47 15.36 9.69
N MET A 58 13.82 14.32 8.94
CA MET A 58 12.99 13.80 7.86
C MET A 58 11.67 13.23 8.39
N LEU A 59 11.70 12.49 9.49
CA LEU A 59 10.49 11.98 10.16
C LEU A 59 9.58 13.12 10.62
N ALA A 60 10.14 14.13 11.28
CA ALA A 60 9.39 15.28 11.80
C ALA A 60 8.72 16.12 10.70
N ALA A 61 9.34 16.17 9.50
CA ALA A 61 8.79 16.84 8.33
C ALA A 61 7.88 15.93 7.46
N GLY A 62 7.71 14.66 7.86
CA GLY A 62 6.87 13.69 7.17
C GLY A 62 5.38 13.90 7.41
N ASP A 63 4.60 12.91 7.02
CA ASP A 63 3.13 12.86 7.06
C ASP A 63 2.58 11.88 8.13
N GLY A 64 3.41 11.55 9.13
CA GLY A 64 3.02 10.64 10.21
C GLY A 64 3.26 9.15 9.93
N ARG A 65 3.93 8.80 8.82
CA ARG A 65 4.44 7.43 8.60
C ARG A 65 5.44 7.03 9.68
N LEU A 66 5.39 5.77 10.08
CA LEU A 66 6.19 5.13 11.12
C LEU A 66 7.55 4.63 10.58
N LEU A 67 8.26 5.48 9.81
CA LEU A 67 9.47 5.06 9.09
C LEU A 67 10.62 4.62 10.00
N HIS A 68 10.66 5.08 11.26
CA HIS A 68 11.66 4.65 12.25
C HIS A 68 11.46 3.20 12.72
N TYR A 69 10.25 2.65 12.55
CA TYR A 69 9.93 1.25 12.85
C TYR A 69 9.51 0.46 11.61
N ILE A 70 9.76 0.96 10.39
CA ILE A 70 9.21 0.31 9.19
C ILE A 70 9.80 -1.06 8.92
N ASP A 71 11.05 -1.30 9.34
CA ASP A 71 11.66 -2.62 9.22
C ASP A 71 10.97 -3.64 10.15
N GLU A 72 10.73 -3.26 11.40
CA GLU A 72 10.03 -4.07 12.40
C GLU A 72 8.55 -4.28 12.06
N ILE A 73 7.86 -3.25 11.53
CA ILE A 73 6.49 -3.37 11.03
C ILE A 73 6.43 -4.37 9.87
N THR A 74 7.37 -4.28 8.93
CA THR A 74 7.42 -5.19 7.78
C THR A 74 7.77 -6.61 8.21
N ASP A 75 8.69 -6.80 9.16
CA ASP A 75 9.02 -8.12 9.71
C ASP A 75 7.84 -8.76 10.47
N ALA A 76 7.10 -7.95 11.23
CA ALA A 76 5.88 -8.40 11.89
C ALA A 76 4.80 -8.80 10.86
N PHE A 77 4.65 -8.02 9.78
CA PHE A 77 3.72 -8.36 8.70
C PHE A 77 4.12 -9.66 7.99
N VAL A 78 5.41 -9.84 7.66
CA VAL A 78 5.95 -11.10 7.11
C VAL A 78 5.62 -12.27 8.02
N ARG A 79 5.86 -12.13 9.33
CA ARG A 79 5.51 -13.15 10.33
C ARG A 79 4.01 -13.48 10.30
N ASP A 80 3.14 -12.47 10.27
CA ASP A 80 1.69 -12.69 10.23
C ASP A 80 1.25 -13.43 8.97
N VAL A 81 1.80 -13.08 7.81
CA VAL A 81 1.54 -13.79 6.54
C VAL A 81 2.01 -15.25 6.65
N ILE A 82 3.22 -15.50 7.18
CA ILE A 82 3.77 -16.86 7.33
C ILE A 82 2.94 -17.71 8.30
N LEU A 83 2.43 -17.12 9.38
CA LEU A 83 1.58 -17.81 10.34
C LEU A 83 0.18 -18.08 9.79
N ARG A 84 -0.38 -17.13 9.03
CA ARG A 84 -1.73 -17.21 8.45
C ARG A 84 -1.80 -18.12 7.23
N LYS A 85 -0.73 -18.16 6.43
CA LYS A 85 -0.60 -18.93 5.17
C LYS A 85 -1.74 -18.69 4.18
N PRO A 86 -2.04 -17.43 3.81
CA PRO A 86 -2.99 -17.16 2.73
C PRO A 86 -2.45 -17.73 1.42
N GLU A 87 -3.32 -18.06 0.48
CA GLU A 87 -2.90 -18.54 -0.83
C GLU A 87 -2.22 -17.43 -1.65
N VAL A 88 -2.60 -16.18 -1.42
CA VAL A 88 -2.09 -15.01 -2.15
C VAL A 88 -1.81 -13.83 -1.22
N LEU A 89 -0.73 -13.10 -1.49
CA LEU A 89 -0.46 -11.76 -0.97
C LEU A 89 -0.34 -10.76 -2.14
N LEU A 90 -1.13 -9.70 -2.11
CA LEU A 90 -1.13 -8.61 -3.09
C LEU A 90 -0.48 -7.37 -2.48
N ILE A 91 0.46 -6.76 -3.20
CA ILE A 91 1.05 -5.46 -2.86
C ILE A 91 0.70 -4.44 -3.95
N SER A 92 -0.22 -3.51 -3.66
CA SER A 92 -0.77 -2.57 -4.65
C SER A 92 0.01 -1.27 -4.79
N GLY A 93 1.34 -1.30 -4.66
CA GLY A 93 2.20 -0.14 -4.90
C GLY A 93 2.80 0.51 -3.66
N ASP A 94 3.66 1.50 -3.92
CA ASP A 94 4.51 2.21 -2.95
C ASP A 94 5.21 1.25 -1.99
N LEU A 95 5.95 0.33 -2.60
CA LEU A 95 6.72 -0.68 -1.89
C LEU A 95 7.83 -0.05 -1.05
N THR A 96 8.44 1.02 -1.56
CA THR A 96 9.61 1.68 -0.96
C THR A 96 9.34 3.15 -0.68
N PHE A 97 10.10 3.73 0.26
CA PHE A 97 9.89 5.11 0.68
C PHE A 97 10.07 6.12 -0.47
N ASN A 98 11.21 6.06 -1.18
CA ASN A 98 11.43 6.87 -2.38
C ASN A 98 12.22 6.10 -3.45
N GLY A 99 11.87 4.84 -3.68
CA GLY A 99 12.38 4.07 -4.82
C GLY A 99 13.83 3.64 -4.65
N GLU A 100 14.36 3.61 -3.43
CA GLU A 100 15.75 3.24 -3.18
C GLU A 100 15.98 1.77 -3.58
N LYS A 101 16.98 1.55 -4.44
CA LYS A 101 17.31 0.20 -4.91
C LYS A 101 17.62 -0.78 -3.76
N ALA A 102 18.29 -0.31 -2.70
CA ALA A 102 18.58 -1.15 -1.55
C ALA A 102 17.30 -1.54 -0.78
N SER A 103 16.32 -0.64 -0.68
CA SER A 103 15.00 -0.94 -0.12
C SER A 103 14.26 -1.99 -0.94
N HIS A 104 14.23 -1.84 -2.27
CA HIS A 104 13.61 -2.85 -3.14
C HIS A 104 14.24 -4.23 -2.97
N GLN A 105 15.58 -4.30 -2.94
CA GLN A 105 16.31 -5.56 -2.79
C GLN A 105 16.11 -6.21 -1.42
N ALA A 106 16.02 -5.41 -0.36
CA ALA A 106 15.75 -5.91 0.99
C ALA A 106 14.31 -6.41 1.12
N LEU A 107 13.34 -5.67 0.57
CA LEU A 107 11.94 -6.06 0.59
C LEU A 107 11.68 -7.32 -0.24
N ALA A 108 12.31 -7.47 -1.41
CA ALA A 108 12.22 -8.69 -2.22
C ALA A 108 12.65 -9.95 -1.45
N LYS A 109 13.65 -9.86 -0.56
CA LYS A 109 14.06 -10.99 0.28
C LYS A 109 13.00 -11.36 1.32
N LYS A 110 12.29 -10.36 1.86
CA LYS A 110 11.18 -10.60 2.79
C LYS A 110 10.01 -11.30 2.07
N PHE A 111 9.76 -10.97 0.81
CA PHE A 111 8.77 -11.69 -0.01
C PHE A 111 9.22 -13.10 -0.37
N GLU A 112 10.51 -13.31 -0.68
CA GLU A 112 11.08 -14.65 -0.88
C GLU A 112 10.91 -15.53 0.36
N GLU A 113 11.07 -14.97 1.55
CA GLU A 113 10.81 -15.66 2.83
C GLU A 113 9.35 -16.09 2.96
N ILE A 114 8.40 -15.20 2.63
CA ILE A 114 6.96 -15.51 2.61
C ILE A 114 6.67 -16.70 1.68
N GLU A 115 7.14 -16.66 0.44
CA GLU A 115 6.86 -17.74 -0.52
C GLU A 115 7.49 -19.07 -0.07
N THR A 116 8.70 -19.01 0.50
CA THR A 116 9.45 -20.20 0.92
C THR A 116 8.86 -20.86 2.17
N GLU A 117 8.46 -20.09 3.18
CA GLU A 117 8.02 -20.61 4.48
C GLU A 117 6.50 -20.87 4.52
N ALA A 118 5.71 -20.07 3.80
CA ALA A 118 4.25 -20.14 3.81
C ALA A 118 3.67 -20.87 2.60
N GLY A 119 4.37 -20.86 1.46
CA GLY A 119 3.78 -21.24 0.17
C GLY A 119 2.76 -20.22 -0.35
N THR A 120 2.71 -19.03 0.24
CA THR A 120 1.88 -17.90 -0.20
C THR A 120 2.49 -17.30 -1.46
N ARG A 121 1.69 -17.09 -2.51
CA ARG A 121 2.15 -16.44 -3.74
C ARG A 121 2.07 -14.92 -3.63
N VAL A 122 3.18 -14.22 -3.86
CA VAL A 122 3.23 -12.75 -3.76
C VAL A 122 3.09 -12.11 -5.13
N TYR A 123 2.22 -11.13 -5.28
CA TYR A 123 2.05 -10.35 -6.51
C TYR A 123 2.17 -8.85 -6.22
N VAL A 124 3.03 -8.16 -6.96
CA VAL A 124 3.29 -6.73 -6.75
C VAL A 124 3.05 -5.91 -8.02
N VAL A 125 2.64 -4.66 -7.84
CA VAL A 125 2.71 -3.58 -8.83
C VAL A 125 3.39 -2.37 -8.19
N PRO A 126 4.05 -1.49 -8.96
CA PRO A 126 4.67 -0.30 -8.40
C PRO A 126 3.66 0.79 -8.05
N GLY A 127 4.02 1.66 -7.12
CA GLY A 127 3.38 2.96 -6.89
C GLY A 127 4.25 4.13 -7.35
N ASN A 128 3.76 5.36 -7.13
CA ASN A 128 4.43 6.55 -7.64
C ASN A 128 5.78 6.85 -6.95
N HIS A 129 6.10 6.20 -5.83
CA HIS A 129 7.38 6.34 -5.14
C HIS A 129 8.48 5.40 -5.63
N ASP A 130 8.15 4.31 -6.32
CA ASP A 130 9.05 3.17 -6.50
C ASP A 130 10.08 3.34 -7.63
N ILE A 131 9.70 3.97 -8.73
CA ILE A 131 10.48 3.87 -9.98
C ILE A 131 10.94 5.25 -10.45
N VAL A 132 12.22 5.36 -10.80
CA VAL A 132 12.87 6.58 -11.29
C VAL A 132 12.62 7.76 -10.35
N ASN A 133 12.73 7.52 -9.04
CA ASN A 133 12.44 8.54 -8.06
C ASN A 133 13.70 9.38 -7.75
N PRO A 134 13.72 10.69 -8.07
CA PRO A 134 14.87 11.56 -7.83
C PRO A 134 15.12 11.82 -6.33
N ARG A 135 14.20 11.41 -5.45
CA ARG A 135 14.25 11.59 -3.99
C ARG A 135 14.79 10.38 -3.24
N ALA A 136 15.32 9.36 -3.92
CA ALA A 136 16.01 8.26 -3.27
C ALA A 136 17.17 8.79 -2.40
N ARG A 137 17.09 8.64 -1.08
CA ARG A 137 18.08 9.17 -0.12
C ARG A 137 18.52 8.15 0.91
N SER A 138 19.67 8.42 1.52
CA SER A 138 20.14 7.78 2.75
C SER A 138 20.55 8.85 3.76
N PHE A 139 20.48 8.51 5.04
CA PHE A 139 20.62 9.43 6.17
C PHE A 139 21.75 8.94 7.07
N ARG A 140 22.77 9.77 7.35
CA ARG A 140 23.85 9.44 8.29
C ARG A 140 24.23 10.65 9.12
N GLY A 141 24.24 10.50 10.45
CA GLY A 141 24.47 11.60 11.36
C GLY A 141 23.50 12.76 11.07
N ASP A 142 24.05 13.93 10.76
CA ASP A 142 23.31 15.15 10.40
C ASP A 142 23.22 15.41 8.89
N GLU A 143 23.71 14.49 8.05
CA GLU A 143 23.74 14.63 6.59
C GLU A 143 22.78 13.70 5.83
N VAL A 144 22.34 14.17 4.65
CA VAL A 144 21.49 13.44 3.70
C VAL A 144 22.28 13.19 2.41
N TYR A 145 22.32 11.94 1.96
CA TYR A 145 23.07 11.51 0.77
C TYR A 145 22.15 10.95 -0.30
N GLU A 146 22.47 11.18 -1.57
CA GLU A 146 21.79 10.51 -2.69
C GLU A 146 22.10 9.02 -2.72
N THR A 147 21.11 8.22 -3.08
CA THR A 147 21.29 6.80 -3.38
C THR A 147 20.57 6.45 -4.69
N SER A 148 20.92 5.31 -5.28
CA SER A 148 20.36 4.89 -6.56
C SER A 148 18.89 4.49 -6.42
N SER A 149 18.05 4.97 -7.34
CA SER A 149 16.72 4.42 -7.61
C SER A 149 16.76 3.35 -8.71
N VAL A 150 15.63 2.69 -8.99
CA VAL A 150 15.48 1.64 -10.01
C VAL A 150 14.74 2.15 -11.25
N LYS A 151 15.00 1.52 -12.39
CA LYS A 151 14.23 1.71 -13.64
C LYS A 151 13.13 0.65 -13.77
N PRO A 152 12.09 0.83 -14.63
CA PRO A 152 11.01 -0.16 -14.75
C PRO A 152 11.50 -1.60 -15.02
N ARG A 153 12.49 -1.76 -15.89
CA ARG A 153 13.08 -3.10 -16.18
C ARG A 153 13.81 -3.71 -14.99
N GLU A 154 14.40 -2.87 -14.14
CA GLU A 154 15.08 -3.33 -12.93
C GLU A 154 14.08 -3.68 -11.84
N PHE A 155 13.00 -2.92 -11.68
CA PHE A 155 11.86 -3.27 -10.81
C PHE A 155 11.32 -4.65 -11.17
N ALA A 156 10.96 -4.88 -12.45
CA ALA A 156 10.46 -6.17 -12.92
C ALA A 156 11.47 -7.33 -12.76
N ARG A 157 12.76 -7.03 -12.65
CA ARG A 157 13.81 -8.03 -12.40
C ARG A 157 13.98 -8.32 -10.92
N ILE A 158 13.94 -7.30 -10.07
CA ILE A 158 14.02 -7.46 -8.61
C ILE A 158 12.81 -8.27 -8.13
N TYR A 159 11.63 -7.95 -8.66
CA TYR A 159 10.39 -8.62 -8.28
C TYR A 159 9.97 -9.71 -9.26
N GLN A 160 10.90 -10.27 -10.05
CA GLN A 160 10.56 -11.18 -11.14
C GLN A 160 9.67 -12.35 -10.67
N ASP A 161 9.98 -12.92 -9.51
CA ASP A 161 9.33 -14.10 -8.97
C ASP A 161 7.98 -13.74 -8.32
N PHE A 162 7.74 -12.47 -8.01
CA PHE A 162 6.51 -11.97 -7.38
C PHE A 162 5.50 -11.46 -8.42
N GLY A 163 5.20 -12.33 -9.39
CA GLY A 163 4.20 -12.14 -10.43
C GLY A 163 4.72 -12.00 -11.86
N TYR A 164 5.84 -11.30 -12.09
CA TYR A 164 6.26 -10.96 -13.45
C TYR A 164 6.73 -12.15 -14.31
N SER A 165 7.32 -13.18 -13.71
CA SER A 165 7.68 -14.44 -14.39
C SER A 165 6.53 -15.45 -14.39
N GLU A 166 5.54 -15.25 -13.51
CA GLU A 166 4.38 -16.14 -13.34
C GLU A 166 3.17 -15.68 -14.16
N ALA A 167 3.23 -14.47 -14.71
CA ALA A 167 2.16 -13.86 -15.48
C ALA A 167 1.75 -14.70 -16.70
N THR A 168 0.45 -14.88 -16.89
CA THR A 168 -0.12 -15.50 -18.11
C THR A 168 -0.08 -14.54 -19.30
N SER A 169 -0.17 -13.23 -19.02
CA SER A 169 -0.09 -12.16 -20.01
C SER A 169 0.56 -10.93 -19.41
N ARG A 170 1.30 -10.16 -20.21
CA ARG A 170 1.95 -8.90 -19.79
C ARG A 170 1.65 -7.79 -20.77
N ASP A 171 1.33 -6.61 -20.23
CA ASP A 171 1.28 -5.41 -21.05
C ASP A 171 2.69 -5.08 -21.58
N LYS A 172 2.75 -4.54 -22.81
CA LYS A 172 4.02 -4.24 -23.48
C LYS A 172 4.56 -2.85 -23.13
N LYS A 173 3.73 -1.97 -22.56
CA LYS A 173 4.05 -0.57 -22.31
C LYS A 173 4.31 -0.27 -20.85
N THR A 174 3.54 -0.89 -19.98
CA THR A 174 3.60 -0.72 -18.52
C THR A 174 4.16 -1.96 -17.83
N LEU A 175 4.26 -1.91 -16.50
CA LEU A 175 4.51 -3.07 -15.66
C LEU A 175 3.21 -3.82 -15.28
N SER A 176 2.13 -3.67 -16.07
CA SER A 176 0.89 -4.42 -15.86
C SER A 176 1.00 -5.87 -16.33
N TYR A 177 0.29 -6.77 -15.66
CA TYR A 177 0.25 -8.19 -15.99
C TYR A 177 -1.00 -8.89 -15.47
N LEU A 178 -1.32 -10.02 -16.07
CA LEU A 178 -2.40 -10.93 -15.67
C LEU A 178 -1.76 -12.12 -14.95
N ALA A 179 -2.20 -12.41 -13.74
CA ALA A 179 -1.78 -13.58 -12.99
C ALA A 179 -2.97 -14.51 -12.71
N ALA A 180 -2.73 -15.81 -12.71
CA ALA A 180 -3.76 -16.83 -12.53
C ALA A 180 -3.45 -17.69 -11.31
N PRO A 181 -3.61 -17.16 -10.09
CA PRO A 181 -3.31 -17.87 -8.85
C PRO A 181 -4.26 -19.05 -8.57
N SER A 182 -5.44 -19.08 -9.19
CA SER A 182 -6.44 -20.12 -8.99
C SER A 182 -7.15 -20.44 -10.30
N GLU A 183 -7.91 -21.53 -10.32
CA GLU A 183 -8.80 -21.88 -11.43
C GLU A 183 -10.12 -21.08 -11.44
N ASP A 184 -10.41 -20.30 -10.39
CA ASP A 184 -11.67 -19.55 -10.25
C ASP A 184 -11.49 -18.02 -10.25
N VAL A 185 -10.31 -17.54 -9.87
CA VAL A 185 -9.99 -16.11 -9.70
C VAL A 185 -8.62 -15.81 -10.29
N TRP A 186 -8.59 -14.84 -11.19
CA TRP A 186 -7.39 -14.25 -11.76
C TRP A 186 -7.21 -12.81 -11.28
N LEU A 187 -5.98 -12.30 -11.39
CA LEU A 187 -5.57 -10.98 -10.91
C LEU A 187 -5.17 -10.12 -12.09
N LEU A 188 -5.90 -9.02 -12.29
CA LEU A 188 -5.54 -7.98 -13.24
C LEU A 188 -4.68 -6.94 -12.51
N MET A 189 -3.36 -7.13 -12.56
CA MET A 189 -2.37 -6.32 -11.86
C MET A 189 -1.98 -5.13 -12.74
N LEU A 190 -2.45 -3.92 -12.40
CA LEU A 190 -2.28 -2.71 -13.21
C LEU A 190 -1.21 -1.78 -12.63
N ASP A 191 -0.19 -1.54 -13.44
CA ASP A 191 0.71 -0.42 -13.26
C ASP A 191 0.05 0.86 -13.80
N THR A 192 -0.33 1.73 -12.89
CA THR A 192 -1.01 3.02 -13.16
C THR A 192 -0.08 4.21 -13.08
N THR A 193 1.21 3.98 -12.85
CA THR A 193 2.17 5.03 -12.52
C THR A 193 2.69 5.72 -13.77
N GLN A 194 3.12 6.98 -13.62
CA GLN A 194 3.66 7.78 -14.72
C GLN A 194 5.16 7.98 -14.56
N TYR A 195 5.96 7.11 -15.19
CA TYR A 195 7.42 7.20 -15.21
C TYR A 195 7.92 8.28 -16.16
N VAL A 196 7.73 9.54 -15.81
CA VAL A 196 8.34 10.62 -16.58
C VAL A 196 9.72 10.91 -16.00
N GLU A 197 10.76 10.76 -16.83
CA GLU A 197 12.09 11.31 -16.54
C GLU A 197 12.00 12.85 -16.60
N HIS A 198 11.45 13.47 -15.55
CA HIS A 198 11.42 14.92 -15.42
C HIS A 198 12.83 15.43 -15.07
N LYS A 199 13.18 16.63 -15.54
CA LYS A 199 14.31 17.40 -14.97
C LYS A 199 14.01 17.94 -13.54
N GLY A 200 12.87 17.59 -12.97
CA GLY A 200 12.39 18.06 -11.66
C GLY A 200 12.77 17.15 -10.51
N LEU A 201 12.67 17.66 -9.28
CA LEU A 201 13.04 16.98 -8.03
C LEU A 201 11.86 16.23 -7.36
N ILE A 202 10.74 16.06 -8.06
CA ILE A 202 9.50 15.51 -7.49
C ILE A 202 8.99 14.38 -8.41
N PRO A 203 8.72 13.17 -7.88
CA PRO A 203 8.07 12.12 -8.64
C PRO A 203 6.65 12.53 -9.06
N THR A 204 6.14 12.00 -10.17
CA THR A 204 4.77 12.28 -10.61
C THR A 204 3.78 11.57 -9.69
N THR A 205 3.00 12.32 -8.91
CA THR A 205 2.04 11.74 -7.96
C THR A 205 0.81 11.14 -8.64
N GLY A 206 0.34 11.73 -9.74
CA GLY A 206 -0.85 11.25 -10.45
C GLY A 206 -0.59 10.04 -11.33
N GLY A 207 -1.65 9.27 -11.59
CA GLY A 207 -1.62 8.05 -12.37
C GLY A 207 -2.64 8.04 -13.50
N LYS A 208 -2.44 7.16 -14.48
CA LYS A 208 -3.36 6.95 -15.60
C LYS A 208 -3.22 5.55 -16.17
N VAL A 209 -4.27 5.09 -16.85
CA VAL A 209 -4.22 3.89 -17.70
C VAL A 209 -4.33 4.31 -19.16
N GLU A 210 -3.28 4.09 -19.94
CA GLU A 210 -3.20 4.51 -21.34
C GLU A 210 -4.05 3.61 -22.25
N ALA A 211 -4.44 4.14 -23.42
CA ALA A 211 -5.25 3.40 -24.39
C ALA A 211 -4.66 2.03 -24.80
N ASP A 212 -3.33 1.93 -24.99
CA ASP A 212 -2.66 0.66 -25.30
C ASP A 212 -2.83 -0.37 -24.17
N THR A 213 -2.86 0.08 -22.91
CA THR A 213 -3.07 -0.77 -21.74
C THR A 213 -4.55 -1.12 -21.58
N LEU A 214 -5.48 -0.22 -21.91
CA LEU A 214 -6.91 -0.53 -22.01
C LEU A 214 -7.19 -1.64 -23.05
N ASP A 215 -6.56 -1.56 -24.22
CA ASP A 215 -6.64 -2.60 -25.26
C ASP A 215 -6.08 -3.96 -24.78
N TRP A 216 -5.09 -3.94 -23.90
CA TRP A 216 -4.56 -5.16 -23.28
C TRP A 216 -5.51 -5.70 -22.20
N ILE A 217 -6.13 -4.83 -21.39
CA ILE A 217 -7.17 -5.21 -20.40
C ILE A 217 -8.32 -5.93 -21.09
N LEU A 218 -8.82 -5.39 -22.22
CA LEU A 218 -9.92 -6.00 -22.98
C LEU A 218 -9.61 -7.45 -23.39
N LYS A 219 -8.36 -7.74 -23.77
CA LYS A 219 -7.93 -9.11 -24.12
C LYS A 219 -7.89 -10.01 -22.89
N CYS A 220 -7.35 -9.52 -21.78
CA CYS A 220 -7.29 -10.27 -20.53
C CYS A 220 -8.68 -10.62 -20.00
N VAL A 221 -9.64 -9.69 -20.12
CA VAL A 221 -11.03 -9.95 -19.72
C VAL A 221 -11.68 -10.98 -20.64
N SER A 222 -11.50 -10.87 -21.95
CA SER A 222 -12.01 -11.87 -22.90
C SER A 222 -11.46 -13.27 -22.60
N GLU A 223 -10.16 -13.40 -22.30
CA GLU A 223 -9.55 -14.68 -21.90
C GLU A 223 -10.16 -15.21 -20.59
N ALA A 224 -10.41 -14.34 -19.61
CA ALA A 224 -11.04 -14.74 -18.35
C ALA A 224 -12.53 -15.13 -18.50
N GLU A 225 -13.26 -14.49 -19.40
CA GLU A 225 -14.64 -14.87 -19.74
C GLU A 225 -14.70 -16.26 -20.39
N GLU A 226 -13.79 -16.56 -21.31
CA GLU A 226 -13.70 -17.88 -21.95
C GLU A 226 -13.45 -19.01 -20.93
N GLU A 227 -12.67 -18.74 -19.88
CA GLU A 227 -12.38 -19.68 -18.80
C GLU A 227 -13.43 -19.66 -17.67
N GLY A 228 -14.37 -18.70 -17.70
CA GLY A 228 -15.40 -18.53 -16.66
C GLY A 228 -14.83 -18.14 -15.30
N VAL A 229 -13.74 -17.36 -15.26
CA VAL A 229 -13.03 -16.98 -14.02
C VAL A 229 -13.33 -15.54 -13.62
N GLN A 230 -13.37 -15.30 -12.32
CA GLN A 230 -13.52 -13.97 -11.74
C GLN A 230 -12.21 -13.17 -11.90
N LEU A 231 -12.30 -11.86 -12.10
CA LEU A 231 -11.12 -10.99 -12.09
C LEU A 231 -11.16 -10.03 -10.91
N VAL A 232 -10.05 -9.98 -10.16
CA VAL A 232 -9.78 -8.93 -9.17
C VAL A 232 -8.81 -7.94 -9.80
N THR A 233 -9.21 -6.67 -9.90
CA THR A 233 -8.32 -5.61 -10.39
C THR A 233 -7.51 -5.06 -9.23
N VAL A 234 -6.20 -4.95 -9.39
CA VAL A 234 -5.28 -4.42 -8.38
C VAL A 234 -4.48 -3.28 -9.00
N MET A 235 -4.48 -2.12 -8.37
CA MET A 235 -3.77 -0.96 -8.88
C MET A 235 -3.39 0.00 -7.75
N HIS A 236 -2.42 0.88 -7.97
CA HIS A 236 -1.98 1.80 -6.92
C HIS A 236 -2.92 2.99 -6.70
N HIS A 237 -3.17 3.77 -7.75
CA HIS A 237 -4.04 4.94 -7.70
C HIS A 237 -5.51 4.55 -7.54
N ASN A 238 -6.34 5.46 -7.04
CA ASN A 238 -7.76 5.14 -6.83
C ASN A 238 -8.59 5.28 -8.11
N LEU A 239 -9.69 4.54 -8.17
CA LEU A 239 -10.72 4.62 -9.21
C LEU A 239 -11.82 5.63 -8.84
N TYR A 240 -12.14 5.73 -7.55
CA TYR A 240 -13.05 6.74 -7.01
C TYR A 240 -12.31 7.72 -6.11
N ASN A 241 -12.92 8.87 -5.87
CA ASN A 241 -12.42 9.82 -4.88
C ASN A 241 -12.75 9.27 -3.47
N HIS A 242 -11.72 8.86 -2.74
CA HIS A 242 -11.84 8.41 -1.35
C HIS A 242 -11.92 9.58 -0.35
N SER A 243 -11.39 10.74 -0.74
CA SER A 243 -11.59 12.02 -0.03
C SER A 243 -12.34 13.01 -0.92
N LYS A 244 -13.21 13.83 -0.31
CA LYS A 244 -13.88 14.95 -1.00
C LYS A 244 -12.89 16.08 -1.35
N VAL A 245 -11.77 16.15 -0.64
CA VAL A 245 -10.78 17.25 -0.74
C VAL A 245 -9.47 16.74 -1.34
N LEU A 246 -8.95 15.62 -0.84
CA LEU A 246 -7.69 15.01 -1.28
C LEU A 246 -7.94 13.94 -2.36
N TYR A 247 -8.21 14.36 -3.60
CA TYR A 247 -8.39 13.44 -4.72
C TYR A 247 -7.48 13.71 -5.92
N ARG A 248 -7.00 14.95 -6.09
CA ARG A 248 -6.12 15.31 -7.21
C ARG A 248 -4.75 14.67 -7.03
N GLY A 249 -4.32 13.89 -8.02
CA GLY A 249 -3.08 13.11 -7.94
C GLY A 249 -3.23 11.79 -7.18
N TYR A 250 -4.36 11.53 -6.51
CA TYR A 250 -4.64 10.27 -5.81
C TYR A 250 -5.56 9.36 -6.63
N THR A 251 -6.70 9.91 -7.06
CA THR A 251 -7.56 9.29 -8.05
C THR A 251 -6.89 9.38 -9.43
N LEU A 252 -6.99 8.32 -10.24
CA LEU A 252 -6.51 8.32 -11.62
C LEU A 252 -6.98 9.55 -12.40
N ASP A 253 -6.06 10.15 -13.16
CA ASP A 253 -6.32 11.31 -14.00
C ASP A 253 -7.44 11.03 -15.02
N ASN A 254 -7.51 9.79 -15.53
CA ASN A 254 -8.55 9.30 -16.42
C ASN A 254 -9.48 8.25 -15.78
N ALA A 255 -9.71 8.33 -14.46
CA ALA A 255 -10.59 7.40 -13.73
C ALA A 255 -11.96 7.19 -14.39
N ALA A 256 -12.57 8.23 -14.97
CA ALA A 256 -13.87 8.12 -15.61
C ALA A 256 -13.87 7.17 -16.81
N GLU A 257 -12.78 7.14 -17.59
CA GLU A 257 -12.60 6.25 -18.74
C GLU A 257 -12.44 4.80 -18.27
N LEU A 258 -11.53 4.56 -17.31
CA LEU A 258 -11.33 3.22 -16.76
C LEU A 258 -12.61 2.69 -16.11
N ARG A 259 -13.33 3.51 -15.34
CA ARG A 259 -14.62 3.10 -14.74
C ARG A 259 -15.64 2.67 -15.77
N ALA A 260 -15.76 3.38 -16.89
CA ALA A 260 -16.68 3.01 -17.94
C ALA A 260 -16.30 1.64 -18.53
N VAL A 261 -15.01 1.43 -18.81
CA VAL A 261 -14.49 0.15 -19.32
C VAL A 261 -14.73 -0.99 -18.32
N LEU A 262 -14.38 -0.82 -17.04
CA LEU A 262 -14.59 -1.85 -16.02
C LEU A 262 -16.07 -2.19 -15.86
N ALA A 263 -16.95 -1.18 -15.89
CA ALA A 263 -18.39 -1.40 -15.78
C ALA A 263 -18.99 -2.11 -17.01
N GLU A 264 -18.52 -1.79 -18.22
CA GLU A 264 -18.93 -2.49 -19.46
C GLU A 264 -18.48 -3.96 -19.49
N LEU A 265 -17.38 -4.27 -18.80
CA LEU A 265 -16.76 -5.59 -18.70
C LEU A 265 -17.21 -6.38 -17.45
N ASP A 266 -18.21 -5.89 -16.72
CA ASP A 266 -18.71 -6.45 -15.45
C ASP A 266 -17.60 -6.69 -14.40
N LEU A 267 -16.54 -5.88 -14.44
CA LEU A 267 -15.49 -5.86 -13.42
C LEU A 267 -15.95 -5.02 -12.24
N ASN A 268 -16.24 -5.68 -11.13
CA ASN A 268 -16.88 -5.06 -9.97
C ASN A 268 -15.96 -4.84 -8.76
N LEU A 269 -14.68 -5.23 -8.84
CA LEU A 269 -13.74 -5.13 -7.72
C LEU A 269 -12.39 -4.54 -8.13
N VAL A 270 -12.05 -3.42 -7.50
CA VAL A 270 -10.73 -2.80 -7.52
C VAL A 270 -10.18 -2.73 -6.10
N LEU A 271 -8.93 -3.19 -5.94
CA LEU A 271 -8.13 -3.03 -4.74
C LEU A 271 -7.08 -1.95 -5.01
N SER A 272 -7.16 -0.84 -4.28
CA SER A 272 -6.27 0.32 -4.44
C SER A 272 -5.57 0.74 -3.13
N GLY A 273 -4.65 1.71 -3.23
CA GLY A 273 -3.90 2.28 -2.11
C GLY A 273 -3.73 3.79 -2.28
N HIS A 274 -2.51 4.31 -2.12
CA HIS A 274 -2.06 5.68 -2.42
C HIS A 274 -2.62 6.79 -1.54
N VAL A 275 -3.93 6.81 -1.28
CA VAL A 275 -4.58 7.79 -0.39
C VAL A 275 -4.31 7.52 1.09
N HIS A 276 -3.69 6.38 1.42
CA HIS A 276 -3.27 5.93 2.76
C HIS A 276 -4.39 5.72 3.80
N ILE A 277 -5.60 6.22 3.57
CA ILE A 277 -6.77 6.00 4.43
C ILE A 277 -7.46 4.68 4.07
N GLN A 278 -8.08 4.03 5.05
CA GLN A 278 -8.99 2.93 4.81
C GLN A 278 -10.36 3.48 4.43
N ASP A 279 -10.76 3.30 3.18
CA ASP A 279 -12.06 3.78 2.69
C ASP A 279 -12.58 2.86 1.58
N ILE A 280 -13.89 2.62 1.58
CA ILE A 280 -14.55 1.79 0.56
C ILE A 280 -15.57 2.66 -0.18
N LYS A 281 -15.38 2.78 -1.50
CA LYS A 281 -16.38 3.40 -2.38
C LYS A 281 -17.13 2.32 -3.14
N THR A 282 -18.44 2.31 -2.97
CA THR A 282 -19.37 1.51 -3.74
C THR A 282 -20.32 2.46 -4.45
N LYS A 283 -20.42 2.39 -5.77
CA LYS A 283 -21.41 3.18 -6.52
C LYS A 283 -22.34 2.28 -7.34
N ASP A 284 -23.61 2.66 -7.38
CA ASP A 284 -24.66 2.04 -8.21
C ASP A 284 -25.26 3.01 -9.25
N GLU A 285 -24.80 4.27 -9.32
CA GLU A 285 -25.56 5.38 -9.98
C GLU A 285 -25.86 5.15 -11.48
N SER A 286 -25.15 4.21 -12.13
CA SER A 286 -25.36 3.80 -13.53
C SER A 286 -25.99 2.42 -13.71
N GLY A 287 -26.32 1.71 -12.62
CA GLY A 287 -26.82 0.34 -12.60
C GLY A 287 -25.74 -0.75 -12.50
N THR A 288 -24.45 -0.39 -12.54
CA THR A 288 -23.33 -1.35 -12.38
C THR A 288 -22.70 -1.18 -11.00
N LEU A 289 -22.69 -2.26 -10.22
CA LEU A 289 -22.09 -2.29 -8.89
C LEU A 289 -20.57 -2.43 -9.04
N LEU A 290 -19.82 -1.38 -8.69
CA LEU A 290 -18.35 -1.40 -8.67
C LEU A 290 -17.84 -0.92 -7.32
N HIS A 291 -16.95 -1.72 -6.72
CA HIS A 291 -16.27 -1.46 -5.47
C HIS A 291 -14.82 -1.06 -5.72
N ASP A 292 -14.41 0.10 -5.20
CA ASP A 292 -13.02 0.49 -5.03
C ASP A 292 -12.71 0.45 -3.54
N ILE A 293 -11.78 -0.42 -3.16
CA ILE A 293 -11.36 -0.62 -1.78
C ILE A 293 -9.95 -0.06 -1.66
N ALA A 294 -9.84 1.14 -1.10
CA ALA A 294 -8.57 1.72 -0.72
C ALA A 294 -8.16 1.12 0.64
N THR A 295 -7.17 0.24 0.61
CA THR A 295 -6.58 -0.29 1.85
C THR A 295 -5.67 0.78 2.45
N SER A 296 -5.76 1.03 3.75
CA SER A 296 -4.86 2.02 4.39
C SER A 296 -3.40 1.60 4.29
N ALA A 297 -2.49 2.58 4.34
CA ALA A 297 -1.07 2.34 4.25
C ALA A 297 -0.53 1.48 5.39
N LEU A 298 0.28 0.46 5.06
CA LEU A 298 0.94 -0.36 6.08
C LEU A 298 1.94 0.45 6.90
N SER A 299 2.49 1.53 6.35
CA SER A 299 3.47 2.41 7.01
C SER A 299 2.87 3.43 7.98
N SER A 300 1.55 3.54 8.09
CA SER A 300 0.87 4.52 8.94
C SER A 300 -0.13 3.85 9.88
N TYR A 301 -0.49 4.52 10.98
CA TYR A 301 -1.57 4.02 11.84
C TYR A 301 -2.86 3.85 11.00
N PRO A 302 -3.60 2.72 11.16
CA PRO A 302 -3.50 1.72 12.21
C PRO A 302 -2.62 0.50 11.90
N VAL A 303 -1.79 0.55 10.85
CA VAL A 303 -0.90 -0.55 10.41
C VAL A 303 -1.72 -1.81 10.15
N GLN A 304 -2.66 -1.67 9.22
CA GLN A 304 -3.61 -2.71 8.84
C GLN A 304 -3.45 -3.11 7.38
N TYR A 305 -3.93 -4.32 7.07
CA TYR A 305 -3.97 -4.89 5.74
C TYR A 305 -5.38 -5.46 5.49
N GLY A 306 -5.73 -5.62 4.21
CA GLY A 306 -6.97 -6.24 3.78
C GLY A 306 -6.87 -7.77 3.79
N VAL A 307 -7.97 -8.41 4.16
CA VAL A 307 -8.24 -9.84 4.00
C VAL A 307 -9.40 -9.96 3.02
N LEU A 308 -9.15 -10.57 1.88
CA LEU A 308 -10.15 -10.85 0.87
C LEU A 308 -10.39 -12.37 0.80
N ALA A 309 -11.42 -12.84 1.49
CA ALA A 309 -11.82 -14.23 1.45
C ALA A 309 -12.69 -14.49 0.22
N TYR A 310 -12.29 -15.45 -0.63
CA TYR A 310 -13.06 -15.89 -1.78
C TYR A 310 -13.83 -17.18 -1.47
N LYS A 311 -15.08 -17.22 -1.92
CA LYS A 311 -15.87 -18.45 -1.99
C LYS A 311 -16.63 -18.52 -3.32
N SER A 312 -16.50 -19.64 -4.01
CA SER A 312 -17.12 -19.89 -5.31
C SER A 312 -18.64 -19.74 -5.35
N SER A 313 -19.35 -19.84 -4.22
CA SER A 313 -20.80 -19.65 -4.14
C SER A 313 -21.25 -18.29 -3.61
N GLU A 314 -20.36 -17.49 -3.00
CA GLU A 314 -20.72 -16.25 -2.29
C GLU A 314 -20.04 -15.00 -2.87
N GLY A 315 -18.96 -15.15 -3.63
CA GLY A 315 -18.12 -14.04 -4.09
C GLY A 315 -17.00 -13.75 -3.11
N PHE A 316 -16.70 -12.46 -2.93
CA PHE A 316 -15.63 -12.01 -2.07
C PHE A 316 -16.17 -11.35 -0.80
N LEU A 317 -15.46 -11.58 0.29
CA LEU A 317 -15.64 -10.87 1.54
C LEU A 317 -14.33 -10.16 1.89
N TYR A 318 -14.36 -8.83 1.86
CA TYR A 318 -13.27 -8.01 2.34
C TYR A 318 -13.48 -7.66 3.81
N SER A 319 -12.43 -7.81 4.61
CA SER A 319 -12.31 -7.23 5.95
C SER A 319 -10.90 -6.72 6.17
N THR A 320 -10.67 -5.80 7.12
CA THR A 320 -9.29 -5.48 7.55
C THR A 320 -8.85 -6.33 8.73
N ASP A 321 -7.54 -6.50 8.85
CA ASP A 321 -6.85 -7.05 10.02
C ASP A 321 -5.60 -6.22 10.29
N ARG A 322 -5.04 -6.30 11.50
CA ARG A 322 -3.89 -5.49 11.92
C ARG A 322 -2.64 -6.32 12.05
N VAL A 323 -1.49 -5.71 11.77
CA VAL A 323 -0.19 -6.36 11.98
C VAL A 323 0.06 -6.54 13.48
N ASP A 324 0.37 -7.76 13.93
CA ASP A 324 0.71 -8.10 15.32
C ASP A 324 2.18 -7.74 15.63
N VAL A 325 2.50 -6.45 15.53
CA VAL A 325 3.84 -5.92 15.86
C VAL A 325 4.20 -6.24 17.31
N SER A 326 3.24 -6.20 18.23
CA SER A 326 3.48 -6.50 19.64
C SER A 326 3.78 -7.99 19.89
N GLY A 327 3.15 -8.91 19.18
CA GLY A 327 3.51 -10.33 19.14
C GLY A 327 4.93 -10.53 18.64
N TRP A 328 5.25 -9.97 17.47
CA TRP A 328 6.60 -10.02 16.91
C TRP A 328 7.66 -9.43 17.86
N ALA A 329 7.36 -8.29 18.48
CA ALA A 329 8.29 -7.58 19.38
C ALA A 329 8.57 -8.37 20.65
N ARG A 330 7.59 -9.09 21.22
CA ARG A 330 7.81 -9.94 22.39
C ARG A 330 8.81 -11.07 22.12
N GLU A 331 8.86 -11.54 20.88
CA GLU A 331 9.78 -12.59 20.44
C GLU A 331 11.16 -12.04 20.06
N ASN A 332 11.21 -10.87 19.40
CA ASN A 332 12.42 -10.36 18.73
C ASN A 332 13.05 -9.11 19.38
N ALA A 333 12.23 -8.27 20.02
CA ALA A 333 12.65 -7.00 20.60
C ALA A 333 11.98 -6.71 21.97
N PRO A 334 12.00 -7.63 22.95
CA PRO A 334 11.19 -7.54 24.17
C PRO A 334 11.56 -6.36 25.08
N ALA A 335 12.71 -5.73 24.86
CA ALA A 335 13.16 -4.54 25.59
C ALA A 335 12.64 -3.23 25.00
N ASN A 336 12.14 -3.21 23.76
CA ASN A 336 11.58 -2.01 23.14
C ASN A 336 10.10 -1.87 23.55
N VAL A 337 9.84 -0.95 24.48
CA VAL A 337 8.49 -0.72 25.03
C VAL A 337 7.50 -0.19 23.99
N ASP A 338 7.97 0.58 23.02
CA ASP A 338 7.13 1.12 21.95
C ASP A 338 6.61 -0.04 21.09
N LEU A 339 7.48 -0.98 20.71
CA LEU A 339 7.10 -2.13 19.89
C LEU A 339 6.29 -3.17 20.67
N VAL A 340 6.54 -3.34 21.98
CA VAL A 340 5.76 -4.27 22.83
C VAL A 340 4.33 -3.77 23.10
N ASP A 341 4.11 -2.45 23.15
CA ASP A 341 2.78 -1.81 23.26
C ASP A 341 2.46 -1.00 21.98
N PHE A 342 2.71 -1.62 20.82
CA PHE A 342 2.77 -0.93 19.52
C PHE A 342 1.46 -0.28 19.12
N ALA A 343 0.31 -0.92 19.33
CA ALA A 343 -0.97 -0.33 18.94
C ALA A 343 -1.21 1.02 19.64
N LYS A 344 -0.88 1.10 20.93
CA LYS A 344 -0.97 2.33 21.72
C LYS A 344 0.07 3.35 21.27
N TYR A 345 1.30 2.91 21.05
CA TYR A 345 2.38 3.77 20.56
C TYR A 345 2.04 4.39 19.20
N ALA A 346 1.66 3.57 18.22
CA ALA A 346 1.35 3.99 16.85
C ALA A 346 0.16 4.96 16.83
N GLN A 347 -0.88 4.70 17.64
CA GLN A 347 -2.01 5.61 17.78
C GLN A 347 -1.57 6.97 18.34
N ALA A 348 -0.77 6.97 19.42
CA ALA A 348 -0.29 8.20 20.05
C ALA A 348 0.66 8.99 19.13
N TYR A 349 1.53 8.31 18.39
CA TYR A 349 2.43 8.91 17.41
C TYR A 349 1.64 9.61 16.30
N PHE A 350 0.66 8.92 15.71
CA PHE A 350 -0.16 9.49 14.64
C PHE A 350 -1.08 10.61 15.12
N ALA A 351 -1.64 10.47 16.32
CA ALA A 351 -2.42 11.52 16.97
C ALA A 351 -1.59 12.78 17.21
N SER A 352 -0.39 12.64 17.80
CA SER A 352 0.51 13.77 18.03
C SER A 352 0.89 14.45 16.72
N HIS A 353 1.23 13.69 15.69
CA HIS A 353 1.57 14.25 14.38
C HIS A 353 0.38 15.00 13.75
N SER A 354 -0.83 14.44 13.84
CA SER A 354 -2.06 15.07 13.36
C SER A 354 -2.36 16.38 14.12
N TYR A 355 -2.18 16.36 15.45
CA TYR A 355 -2.28 17.54 16.30
C TYR A 355 -1.29 18.62 15.86
N ASP A 356 -0.01 18.27 15.73
CA ASP A 356 1.06 19.22 15.41
C ASP A 356 0.86 19.85 14.02
N LEU A 357 0.40 19.06 13.04
CA LEU A 357 0.06 19.54 11.71
C LEU A 357 -1.10 20.55 11.75
N ALA A 358 -2.17 20.22 12.47
CA ALA A 358 -3.32 21.11 12.62
C ALA A 358 -2.94 22.39 13.37
N TYR A 359 -2.25 22.27 14.50
CA TYR A 359 -1.84 23.40 15.32
C TYR A 359 -0.92 24.34 14.54
N SER A 360 0.11 23.80 13.88
CA SER A 360 1.06 24.60 13.09
C SER A 360 0.37 25.31 11.92
N GLY A 361 -0.52 24.61 11.19
CA GLY A 361 -1.26 25.20 10.09
C GLY A 361 -2.23 26.30 10.51
N LEU A 362 -2.79 26.23 11.73
CA LEU A 362 -3.68 27.25 12.28
C LEU A 362 -2.91 28.42 12.92
N ALA A 363 -1.74 28.15 13.53
CA ALA A 363 -0.92 29.17 14.19
C ALA A 363 -0.47 30.28 13.24
N ASP A 364 -0.30 29.96 11.95
CA ASP A 364 0.06 30.92 10.90
C ASP A 364 -1.06 31.92 10.55
N LEU A 365 -2.29 31.69 11.01
CA LEU A 365 -3.46 32.51 10.64
C LEU A 365 -3.71 33.71 11.58
N GLU A 366 -3.08 33.77 12.75
CA GLU A 366 -3.19 34.87 13.76
C GLU A 366 -4.64 35.28 14.19
N PHE A 367 -5.68 34.49 13.88
CA PHE A 367 -7.09 34.84 14.16
C PHE A 367 -7.66 34.30 15.47
N TYR A 368 -7.08 33.22 16.00
CA TYR A 368 -7.63 32.49 17.17
C TYR A 368 -6.72 32.63 18.38
N ALA A 369 -7.31 32.59 19.58
CA ALA A 369 -6.55 32.50 20.82
C ALA A 369 -5.83 31.15 20.91
N GLU A 370 -4.71 31.10 21.64
CA GLU A 370 -3.93 29.87 21.80
C GLU A 370 -4.77 28.69 22.32
N THR A 371 -5.70 28.94 23.24
CA THR A 371 -6.62 27.90 23.74
C THR A 371 -7.57 27.37 22.68
N GLU A 372 -7.98 28.20 21.71
CA GLU A 372 -8.84 27.79 20.60
C GLU A 372 -8.06 26.93 19.60
N LEU A 373 -6.82 27.32 19.30
CA LEU A 373 -5.90 26.53 18.46
C LEU A 373 -5.69 25.12 19.03
N VAL A 374 -5.44 25.02 20.35
CA VAL A 374 -5.32 23.73 21.04
C VAL A 374 -6.57 22.88 20.85
N HIS A 375 -7.76 23.43 21.10
CA HIS A 375 -9.00 22.68 20.97
C HIS A 375 -9.28 22.23 19.53
N MET A 376 -8.98 23.07 18.53
CA MET A 376 -9.09 22.70 17.13
C MET A 376 -8.14 21.55 16.77
N ALA A 377 -6.88 21.63 17.20
CA ALA A 377 -5.88 20.61 16.95
C ALA A 377 -6.22 19.28 17.64
N GLU A 378 -6.75 19.30 18.86
CA GLU A 378 -7.27 18.10 19.56
C GLU A 378 -8.42 17.45 18.77
N THR A 379 -9.36 18.26 18.27
CA THR A 379 -10.49 17.78 17.46
C THR A 379 -10.02 17.14 16.15
N MET A 380 -9.09 17.78 15.43
CA MET A 380 -8.53 17.24 14.20
C MET A 380 -7.77 15.94 14.47
N SER A 381 -6.95 15.90 15.53
CA SER A 381 -6.18 14.72 15.92
C SER A 381 -7.07 13.49 16.17
N LEU A 382 -8.12 13.63 17.00
CA LEU A 382 -9.04 12.52 17.26
C LEU A 382 -9.71 12.03 15.97
N LEU A 383 -10.22 12.97 15.17
CA LEU A 383 -10.95 12.63 13.95
C LEU A 383 -10.04 11.96 12.91
N ASN A 384 -8.81 12.46 12.73
CA ASN A 384 -7.87 11.97 11.71
C ASN A 384 -7.40 10.55 12.00
N VAL A 385 -7.14 10.22 13.28
CA VAL A 385 -6.82 8.84 13.72
C VAL A 385 -7.91 7.86 13.28
N HIS A 386 -9.17 8.22 13.46
CA HIS A 386 -10.30 7.37 13.06
C HIS A 386 -10.57 7.38 11.57
N TYR A 387 -10.33 8.51 10.89
CA TYR A 387 -10.47 8.63 9.43
C TYR A 387 -9.48 7.73 8.69
N PHE A 388 -8.20 7.73 9.09
CA PHE A 388 -7.19 6.82 8.52
C PHE A 388 -7.51 5.34 8.77
N GLY A 389 -8.12 5.04 9.93
CA GLY A 389 -8.60 3.68 10.26
C GLY A 389 -9.96 3.30 9.66
N GLY A 390 -10.61 4.17 8.88
CA GLY A 390 -11.91 3.88 8.27
C GLY A 390 -13.09 3.82 9.26
N THR A 391 -12.98 4.55 10.38
CA THR A 391 -13.94 4.53 11.50
C THR A 391 -14.35 5.92 12.00
N ALA A 392 -14.14 6.99 11.20
CA ALA A 392 -14.44 8.38 11.58
C ALA A 392 -15.87 8.57 12.14
N ALA A 393 -16.85 7.93 11.51
CA ALA A 393 -18.25 7.95 11.92
C ALA A 393 -18.48 7.50 13.38
N GLN A 394 -17.60 6.64 13.94
CA GLN A 394 -17.73 6.10 15.29
C GLN A 394 -17.43 7.14 16.38
N VAL A 395 -16.66 8.18 16.06
CA VAL A 395 -16.27 9.24 17.00
C VAL A 395 -16.99 10.57 16.77
N LEU A 396 -17.92 10.66 15.82
CA LEU A 396 -18.61 11.92 15.51
C LEU A 396 -19.31 12.53 16.71
N ALA A 397 -19.99 11.73 17.53
CA ALA A 397 -20.68 12.23 18.71
C ALA A 397 -19.71 12.79 19.78
N GLU A 398 -18.52 12.21 19.89
CA GLU A 398 -17.46 12.73 20.77
C GLU A 398 -16.89 14.02 20.19
N VAL A 399 -16.55 14.01 18.90
CA VAL A 399 -16.04 15.16 18.15
C VAL A 399 -17.01 16.36 18.23
N GLU A 400 -18.30 16.16 18.01
CA GLU A 400 -19.33 17.21 18.10
C GLU A 400 -19.43 17.84 19.50
N ALA A 401 -19.06 17.10 20.54
CA ALA A 401 -19.04 17.58 21.92
C ALA A 401 -17.74 18.31 22.28
N MET A 402 -16.68 18.21 21.46
CA MET A 402 -15.41 18.87 21.71
C MET A 402 -15.51 20.39 21.50
N PRO A 403 -14.77 21.21 22.29
CA PRO A 403 -14.77 22.66 22.10
C PRO A 403 -14.33 23.12 20.70
N GLY A 404 -13.42 22.37 20.06
CA GLY A 404 -12.87 22.68 18.74
C GLY A 404 -13.86 22.51 17.58
N TYR A 405 -14.92 21.71 17.76
CA TYR A 405 -15.85 21.38 16.67
C TYR A 405 -16.50 22.61 16.02
N ARG A 406 -16.99 23.55 16.84
CA ARG A 406 -17.64 24.76 16.32
C ARG A 406 -16.66 25.70 15.62
N LEU A 407 -15.41 25.69 16.03
CA LEU A 407 -14.36 26.51 15.42
C LEU A 407 -14.00 26.01 14.03
N TRP A 408 -14.03 24.68 13.82
CA TRP A 408 -13.85 24.07 12.51
C TRP A 408 -14.97 24.34 11.50
N GLN A 409 -16.06 25.03 11.88
CA GLN A 409 -17.11 25.46 10.94
C GLN A 409 -16.76 26.74 10.18
N ASP A 410 -15.65 27.38 10.54
CA ASP A 410 -15.21 28.62 9.91
C ASP A 410 -14.67 28.35 8.50
N GLU A 411 -15.40 28.79 7.48
CA GLU A 411 -15.03 28.61 6.07
C GLU A 411 -13.77 29.43 5.69
N ASP A 412 -13.41 30.47 6.46
CA ASP A 412 -12.22 31.30 6.20
C ASP A 412 -10.90 30.52 6.44
N LEU A 413 -10.95 29.36 7.09
CA LEU A 413 -9.83 28.41 7.24
C LEU A 413 -9.47 27.70 5.94
N GLY A 414 -10.27 27.85 4.87
CA GLY A 414 -10.00 27.31 3.54
C GLY A 414 -9.82 25.79 3.55
N PHE A 415 -8.69 25.31 3.02
CA PHE A 415 -8.41 23.87 2.89
C PHE A 415 -8.50 23.11 4.23
N LEU A 416 -8.05 23.69 5.34
CA LEU A 416 -8.09 23.00 6.64
C LEU A 416 -9.54 22.76 7.09
N HIS A 417 -10.42 23.74 6.91
CA HIS A 417 -11.86 23.56 7.13
C HIS A 417 -12.41 22.49 6.19
N GLU A 418 -12.18 22.60 4.88
CA GLU A 418 -12.71 21.65 3.91
C GLU A 418 -12.31 20.21 4.27
N TYR A 419 -11.04 19.99 4.64
CA TYR A 419 -10.52 18.68 5.00
C TYR A 419 -11.17 18.14 6.27
N VAL A 420 -11.12 18.89 7.37
CA VAL A 420 -11.68 18.47 8.67
C VAL A 420 -13.19 18.25 8.57
N TRP A 421 -13.90 19.17 7.93
CA TRP A 421 -15.34 19.07 7.73
C TRP A 421 -15.70 17.89 6.83
N SER A 422 -14.89 17.56 5.82
CA SER A 422 -15.14 16.39 4.97
C SER A 422 -15.09 15.06 5.73
N MET A 423 -14.21 14.94 6.74
CA MET A 423 -14.13 13.77 7.62
C MET A 423 -15.37 13.65 8.51
N MET A 424 -15.90 14.79 9.00
CA MET A 424 -17.13 14.81 9.82
C MET A 424 -18.39 14.45 9.04
N GLN A 425 -18.37 14.62 7.71
CA GLN A 425 -19.48 14.28 6.83
C GLN A 425 -19.46 12.83 6.34
N ASP A 426 -18.49 12.02 6.76
CA ASP A 426 -18.49 10.60 6.44
C ASP A 426 -19.56 9.87 7.25
N VAL A 427 -20.60 9.42 6.55
CA VAL A 427 -21.76 8.75 7.16
C VAL A 427 -21.61 7.23 7.19
N VAL A 428 -20.56 6.69 6.55
CA VAL A 428 -20.29 5.24 6.57
C VAL A 428 -19.67 4.89 7.91
N THR A 429 -20.36 4.02 8.65
CA THR A 429 -19.96 3.68 10.03
C THR A 429 -18.69 2.82 10.12
N ASP A 430 -18.39 2.07 9.06
CA ASP A 430 -17.25 1.17 9.02
C ASP A 430 -16.79 0.89 7.58
N HIS A 431 -15.60 1.38 7.23
CA HIS A 431 -14.94 1.11 5.94
C HIS A 431 -14.04 -0.14 5.98
N ASN A 432 -14.16 -0.97 7.01
CA ASN A 432 -13.34 -2.16 7.19
C ASN A 432 -14.04 -3.45 6.74
N PHE A 433 -15.22 -3.37 6.14
CA PHE A 433 -15.97 -4.56 5.71
C PHE A 433 -16.82 -4.30 4.48
N VAL A 434 -16.72 -5.16 3.45
CA VAL A 434 -17.65 -5.17 2.32
C VAL A 434 -17.79 -6.55 1.72
N ARG A 435 -18.99 -6.89 1.26
CA ARG A 435 -19.26 -8.08 0.44
C ARG A 435 -19.33 -7.66 -1.02
N VAL A 436 -18.62 -8.38 -1.87
CA VAL A 436 -18.60 -8.16 -3.31
C VAL A 436 -19.13 -9.41 -3.99
N PRO A 437 -20.25 -9.33 -4.71
CA PRO A 437 -20.82 -10.50 -5.38
C PRO A 437 -19.92 -10.97 -6.52
N LEU A 438 -20.16 -12.20 -7.00
CA LEU A 438 -19.55 -12.69 -8.22
C LEU A 438 -19.97 -11.85 -9.43
N GLN A 439 -19.05 -11.71 -10.37
CA GLN A 439 -19.27 -11.18 -11.71
C GLN A 439 -20.15 -12.18 -12.48
N GLN A 440 -21.09 -11.66 -13.26
CA GLN A 440 -22.00 -12.40 -14.13
C GLN A 440 -21.25 -12.81 -15.41
N ARG A 441 -20.43 -13.86 -15.31
CA ARG A 441 -19.67 -14.42 -16.44
C ARG A 441 -20.26 -15.71 -16.99
#